data_AF-A0A1L6R5P6-F1
#
_entry.id   AF-A0A1L6R5P6-F1
#
_cell.length_a   1.000
_cell.length_b   1.000
_cell.length_c   1.000
_cell.angle_alpha   90.00
_cell.angle_beta   90.00
_cell.angle_gamma   90.00
#
_symmetry.space_group_name_H-M   'P 1'
#
loop_
_entity.id
_entity.type
_entity.pdbx_description
1 polymer ?
#
loop_
_entity_poly.entity_id
_entity_poly.type
_entity_poly.pdbx_seq_one_letter_code
_entity_poly.pdbx_strand_id
1 'polypeptide(L)'
;MKTIVKTLMIIVAVGTLISCKSTFNASEAMDVPDNRNAVYQEIISNPNQFNEFIDLAQQDEGARKLMMQSHMQMMESGKMKAMMQKNPGMKEKMKSHMEKMMDDPEMKEKMHKMMQERLDRNPEMKKKMKEKMMKDPAMKEAMMEEMHSKMKSNPEMAEKMMDKMIQFLHENPELMEKMKAKMKAHQEKM
;
A
#
# COMPACT_ATOMS: atom_id res chain seq x y z
N MET A 1 -37.12 47.87 54.45
CA MET A 1 -37.35 46.41 54.57
C MET A 1 -38.33 45.84 53.54
N LYS A 2 -39.53 46.41 53.34
CA LYS A 2 -40.56 45.83 52.45
C LYS A 2 -40.15 45.67 50.97
N THR A 3 -39.31 46.55 50.43
CA THR A 3 -38.89 46.50 49.01
C THR A 3 -37.80 45.46 48.78
N ILE A 4 -36.80 45.40 49.66
CA ILE A 4 -35.67 44.45 49.58
C ILE A 4 -36.15 43.00 49.72
N VAL A 5 -37.11 42.74 50.62
CA VAL A 5 -37.71 41.42 50.79
C VAL A 5 -38.50 40.98 49.55
N LYS A 6 -39.17 41.91 48.86
CA LYS A 6 -39.88 41.62 47.60
C LYS A 6 -38.90 41.31 46.46
N THR A 7 -37.80 42.05 46.35
CA THR A 7 -36.78 41.79 45.31
C THR A 7 -36.07 40.46 45.54
N LEU A 8 -35.75 40.12 46.79
CA LEU A 8 -35.19 38.82 47.16
C LEU A 8 -36.14 37.65 46.89
N MET A 9 -37.44 37.81 47.15
CA MET A 9 -38.43 36.77 46.85
C MET A 9 -38.60 36.52 45.34
N ILE A 10 -38.47 37.55 44.49
CA ILE A 10 -38.54 37.38 43.03
C ILE A 10 -37.31 36.63 42.52
N ILE A 11 -36.10 36.95 43.03
CA ILE A 11 -34.87 36.26 42.62
C ILE A 11 -34.88 34.80 43.09
N VAL A 12 -35.40 34.51 44.28
CA VAL A 12 -35.56 33.13 44.76
C VAL A 12 -36.62 32.38 43.94
N ALA A 13 -37.70 33.02 43.51
CA ALA A 13 -38.73 32.40 42.65
C ALA A 13 -38.26 32.14 41.21
N VAL A 14 -37.38 32.99 40.66
CA VAL A 14 -36.76 32.75 39.34
C VAL A 14 -35.63 31.70 39.46
N GLY A 15 -34.88 31.70 40.56
CA GLY A 15 -33.84 30.71 40.83
C GLY A 15 -34.38 29.28 41.05
N THR A 16 -35.57 29.13 41.64
CA THR A 16 -36.18 27.81 41.82
C THR A 16 -36.79 27.22 40.54
N LEU A 17 -37.11 28.05 39.53
CA LEU A 17 -37.56 27.58 38.21
C LEU A 17 -36.41 27.09 37.31
N ILE A 18 -35.16 27.46 37.62
CA ILE A 18 -33.96 26.94 36.93
C ILE A 18 -33.45 25.65 37.60
N SER A 19 -34.06 25.23 38.72
CA SER A 19 -33.73 23.96 39.39
C SER A 19 -34.38 22.72 38.73
N CYS A 20 -35.02 22.89 37.58
CA CYS A 20 -35.35 21.76 36.72
C CYS A 20 -34.07 21.31 36.01
N LYS A 21 -33.69 20.04 36.19
CA LYS A 21 -32.83 19.31 35.24
C LYS A 21 -33.32 19.65 33.83
N SER A 22 -32.65 20.57 33.14
CA SER A 22 -32.93 20.81 31.74
C SER A 22 -32.51 19.53 31.04
N THR A 23 -33.49 18.76 30.57
CA THR A 23 -33.23 17.65 29.68
C THR A 23 -32.61 18.27 28.44
N PHE A 24 -31.28 18.21 28.33
CA PHE A 24 -30.58 18.69 27.15
C PHE A 24 -31.10 17.91 25.95
N ASN A 25 -31.86 18.60 25.10
CA ASN A 25 -32.34 18.06 23.86
C ASN A 25 -31.29 18.32 22.78
N ALA A 26 -30.45 17.33 22.53
CA ALA A 26 -29.38 17.45 21.55
C ALA A 26 -29.90 17.84 20.16
N SER A 27 -31.06 17.31 19.74
CA SER A 27 -31.63 17.63 18.44
C SER A 27 -32.02 19.10 18.31
N GLU A 28 -32.68 19.65 19.34
CA GLU A 28 -33.07 21.06 19.37
C GLU A 28 -31.86 21.99 19.49
N ALA A 29 -30.88 21.62 20.33
CA ALA A 29 -29.64 22.37 20.47
C ALA A 29 -28.83 22.40 19.16
N MET A 30 -28.83 21.30 18.41
CA MET A 30 -28.11 21.18 17.14
C MET A 30 -28.85 21.78 15.95
N ASP A 31 -30.15 22.11 16.08
CA ASP A 31 -30.91 22.79 15.02
C ASP A 31 -30.46 24.24 14.86
N VAL A 32 -30.12 24.89 15.99
CA VAL A 32 -29.56 26.25 16.01
C VAL A 32 -28.14 26.26 15.41
N PRO A 33 -27.89 26.99 14.29
CA PRO A 33 -26.60 26.98 13.61
C PRO A 33 -25.41 27.40 14.48
N ASP A 34 -25.59 28.42 15.32
CA ASP A 34 -24.52 28.92 16.18
C ASP A 34 -24.08 27.90 17.22
N ASN A 35 -25.05 27.22 17.84
CA ASN A 35 -24.78 26.14 18.79
C ASN A 35 -24.07 24.97 18.11
N ARG A 36 -24.58 24.52 16.97
CA ARG A 36 -23.99 23.44 16.18
C ARG A 36 -22.54 23.77 15.78
N ASN A 37 -22.30 24.99 15.30
CA ASN A 37 -20.97 25.44 14.92
C ASN A 37 -20.02 25.51 16.12
N ALA A 38 -20.49 26.02 17.26
CA ALA A 38 -19.69 26.06 18.49
C ALA A 38 -19.29 24.64 18.94
N VAL A 39 -20.22 23.69 18.93
CA VAL A 39 -19.95 22.27 19.24
C VAL A 39 -18.91 21.68 18.29
N TYR A 40 -19.05 21.91 16.98
CA TYR A 40 -18.07 21.40 16.00
C TYR A 40 -16.68 22.00 16.19
N GLN A 41 -16.59 23.30 16.46
CA GLN A 41 -15.30 23.96 16.71
C GLN A 41 -14.62 23.45 17.97
N GLU A 42 -15.37 23.23 19.05
CA GLU A 42 -14.85 22.66 20.29
C GLU A 42 -14.28 21.26 20.04
N ILE A 43 -15.03 20.39 19.36
CA ILE A 43 -14.58 19.03 19.03
C ILE A 43 -13.31 19.05 18.16
N ILE A 44 -13.27 19.88 17.11
CA ILE A 44 -12.13 19.90 16.16
C ILE A 44 -10.88 20.55 16.77
N SER A 45 -11.04 21.52 17.67
CA SER A 45 -9.91 22.24 18.30
C SER A 45 -9.29 21.49 19.48
N ASN A 46 -10.00 20.51 20.05
CA ASN A 46 -9.53 19.71 21.18
C ASN A 46 -9.14 18.29 20.73
N PRO A 47 -7.84 17.92 20.68
CA PRO A 47 -7.39 16.62 20.18
C PRO A 47 -7.98 15.41 20.91
N ASN A 48 -8.23 15.52 22.22
CA ASN A 48 -8.79 14.42 22.99
C ASN A 48 -10.25 14.16 22.62
N GLN A 49 -11.05 15.23 22.55
CA GLN A 49 -12.45 15.14 22.13
C GLN A 49 -12.58 14.73 20.66
N PHE A 50 -11.69 15.22 19.80
CA PHE A 50 -11.65 14.81 18.41
C PHE A 50 -11.39 13.31 18.28
N ASN A 51 -10.39 12.77 18.98
CA ASN A 51 -10.09 11.35 18.95
C ASN A 51 -11.27 10.51 19.46
N GLU A 52 -11.88 10.90 20.58
CA GLU A 52 -13.07 10.23 21.11
C GLU A 52 -14.24 10.25 20.11
N PHE A 53 -14.49 11.39 19.46
CA PHE A 53 -15.51 11.51 18.43
C PHE A 53 -15.24 10.56 17.24
N ILE A 54 -13.99 10.47 16.78
CA ILE A 54 -13.61 9.56 15.70
C ILE A 54 -13.81 8.10 16.12
N ASP A 55 -13.43 7.73 17.34
CA ASP A 55 -13.59 6.37 17.85
C ASP A 55 -15.06 5.97 17.94
N LEU A 56 -15.93 6.88 18.38
CA LEU A 56 -17.38 6.67 18.37
C LEU A 56 -17.93 6.59 16.94
N ALA A 57 -17.48 7.46 16.03
CA ALA A 57 -17.91 7.45 14.63
C ALA A 57 -17.51 6.17 13.89
N GLN A 58 -16.40 5.52 14.27
CA GLN A 58 -15.97 4.25 13.66
C GLN A 58 -16.84 3.05 14.07
N GLN A 59 -17.57 3.17 15.19
CA GLN A 59 -18.51 2.15 15.66
C GLN A 59 -19.84 2.20 14.90
N ASP A 60 -20.19 3.35 14.31
CA ASP A 60 -21.35 3.49 13.43
C ASP A 60 -21.01 3.11 11.98
N GLU A 61 -21.81 2.22 11.39
CA GLU A 61 -21.54 1.72 10.03
C GLU A 61 -21.66 2.81 8.96
N GLY A 62 -22.62 3.73 9.12
CA GLY A 62 -22.86 4.82 8.19
C GLY A 62 -21.71 5.82 8.19
N ALA A 63 -21.34 6.30 9.38
CA ALA A 63 -20.22 7.21 9.57
C ALA A 63 -18.90 6.57 9.10
N ARG A 64 -18.68 5.27 9.38
CA ARG A 64 -17.51 4.54 8.88
C ARG A 64 -17.44 4.52 7.36
N LYS A 65 -18.55 4.26 6.65
CA LYS A 65 -18.61 4.31 5.18
C LYS A 65 -18.28 5.71 4.65
N LEU A 66 -18.84 6.75 5.26
CA LEU A 66 -18.56 8.14 4.86
C LEU A 66 -17.08 8.51 5.07
N MET A 67 -16.49 8.11 6.20
CA MET A 67 -15.06 8.33 6.45
C MET A 67 -14.18 7.59 5.42
N MET A 68 -14.52 6.35 5.07
CA MET A 68 -13.82 5.60 4.03
C MET A 68 -13.93 6.27 2.66
N GLN A 69 -15.11 6.74 2.28
CA GLN A 69 -15.32 7.48 1.03
C GLN A 69 -14.50 8.78 0.98
N SER A 70 -14.49 9.54 2.07
CA SER A 70 -13.66 10.74 2.20
C SER A 70 -12.17 10.43 2.08
N HIS A 71 -11.70 9.33 2.70
CA HIS A 71 -10.33 8.86 2.57
C HIS A 71 -9.97 8.51 1.11
N MET A 72 -10.86 7.80 0.40
CA MET A 72 -10.67 7.48 -1.03
C MET A 72 -10.58 8.75 -1.89
N GLN A 73 -11.47 9.73 -1.68
CA GLN A 73 -11.42 11.00 -2.39
C GLN A 73 -10.14 11.80 -2.09
N MET A 74 -9.62 11.75 -0.87
CA MET A 74 -8.32 12.37 -0.54
C MET A 74 -7.14 11.71 -1.26
N MET A 75 -7.19 10.38 -1.44
CA MET A 75 -6.20 9.63 -2.22
C MET A 75 -6.28 10.01 -3.70
N GLU A 76 -7.48 10.04 -4.28
CA GLU A 76 -7.72 10.34 -5.70
C GLU A 76 -7.41 11.79 -6.06
N SER A 77 -7.76 12.74 -5.20
CA SER A 77 -7.53 14.17 -5.44
C SER A 77 -6.05 14.59 -5.36
N GLY A 78 -5.13 13.67 -5.02
CA GLY A 78 -3.71 13.96 -4.86
C GLY A 78 -3.38 14.81 -3.62
N LYS A 79 -4.38 15.21 -2.83
CA LYS A 79 -4.17 15.93 -1.56
C LYS A 79 -3.33 15.11 -0.59
N MET A 80 -3.53 13.80 -0.53
CA MET A 80 -2.69 12.90 0.27
C MET A 80 -1.22 12.96 -0.16
N LYS A 81 -0.95 12.95 -1.46
CA LYS A 81 0.42 13.05 -2.01
C LYS A 81 1.06 14.39 -1.61
N ALA A 82 0.31 15.49 -1.66
CA ALA A 82 0.79 16.79 -1.22
C ALA A 82 1.10 16.83 0.30
N MET A 83 0.27 16.22 1.14
CA MET A 83 0.54 16.11 2.57
C MET A 83 1.79 15.27 2.86
N MET A 84 1.95 14.13 2.19
CA MET A 84 3.14 13.28 2.33
C MET A 84 4.43 14.00 1.92
N GLN A 85 4.39 14.81 0.88
CA GLN A 85 5.56 15.61 0.46
C GLN A 85 5.93 16.66 1.50
N LYS A 86 4.94 17.23 2.21
CA LYS A 86 5.14 18.24 3.25
C LYS A 86 5.52 17.62 4.60
N ASN A 87 5.39 16.30 4.77
CA ASN A 87 5.74 15.58 6.00
C ASN A 87 6.89 14.58 5.77
N PRO A 88 8.16 15.01 5.91
CA PRO A 88 9.33 14.15 5.65
C PRO A 88 9.37 12.92 6.57
N GLY A 89 8.92 13.04 7.82
CA GLY A 89 8.89 11.90 8.76
C GLY A 89 7.90 10.80 8.34
N MET A 90 6.78 11.17 7.71
CA MET A 90 5.83 10.20 7.16
C MET A 90 6.41 9.49 5.93
N LYS A 91 7.13 10.23 5.07
CA LYS A 91 7.81 9.67 3.89
C LYS A 91 8.86 8.62 4.28
N GLU A 92 9.65 8.91 5.31
CA GLU A 92 10.68 7.99 5.80
C GLU A 92 10.07 6.74 6.44
N LYS A 93 9.04 6.89 7.28
CA LYS A 93 8.29 5.75 7.82
C LYS A 93 7.68 4.88 6.72
N MET A 94 7.12 5.49 5.69
CA MET A 94 6.54 4.74 4.57
C MET A 94 7.63 4.01 3.77
N LYS A 95 8.78 4.64 3.52
CA LYS A 95 9.91 4.00 2.86
C LYS A 95 10.40 2.80 3.68
N SER A 96 10.61 2.97 4.99
CA SER A 96 11.02 1.87 5.88
C SER A 96 10.00 0.74 5.91
N HIS A 97 8.71 1.05 5.94
CA HIS A 97 7.67 0.03 5.90
C HIS A 97 7.64 -0.70 4.56
N MET A 98 7.82 0.01 3.45
CA MET A 98 7.90 -0.56 2.11
C MET A 98 9.13 -1.45 1.93
N GLU A 99 10.28 -1.07 2.48
CA GLU A 99 11.48 -1.89 2.52
C GLU A 99 11.24 -3.19 3.30
N LYS A 100 10.63 -3.11 4.50
CA LYS A 100 10.26 -4.30 5.28
C LYS A 100 9.29 -5.21 4.55
N MET A 101 8.30 -4.63 3.86
CA MET A 101 7.34 -5.40 3.06
C MET A 101 7.99 -6.01 1.82
N MET A 102 9.00 -5.35 1.24
CA MET A 102 9.81 -5.90 0.16
C MET A 102 10.73 -7.01 0.63
N ASP A 103 11.13 -7.02 1.91
CA ASP A 103 11.95 -8.08 2.48
C ASP A 103 11.18 -9.32 2.93
N ASP A 104 9.87 -9.19 3.11
CA ASP A 104 8.98 -10.29 3.43
C ASP A 104 8.97 -11.37 2.32
N PRO A 105 9.29 -12.64 2.63
CA PRO A 105 9.40 -13.71 1.65
C PRO A 105 8.10 -13.99 0.88
N GLU A 106 6.95 -13.91 1.54
CA GLU A 106 5.64 -14.18 0.93
C GLU A 106 5.29 -13.06 -0.05
N MET A 107 5.57 -11.82 0.31
CA MET A 107 5.42 -10.66 -0.58
C MET A 107 6.39 -10.71 -1.75
N LYS A 108 7.65 -11.12 -1.54
CA LYS A 108 8.62 -11.35 -2.63
C LYS A 108 8.07 -12.36 -3.64
N GLU A 109 7.58 -13.50 -3.16
CA GLU A 109 7.03 -14.55 -4.01
C GLU A 109 5.79 -14.04 -4.78
N LYS A 110 4.87 -13.38 -4.10
CA LYS A 110 3.66 -12.81 -4.71
C LYS A 110 4.00 -11.75 -5.76
N MET A 111 4.98 -10.90 -5.49
CA MET A 111 5.45 -9.89 -6.43
C MET A 111 6.12 -10.53 -7.66
N HIS A 112 6.95 -11.55 -7.46
CA HIS A 112 7.54 -12.33 -8.55
C HIS A 112 6.46 -12.97 -9.42
N LYS A 113 5.46 -13.60 -8.80
CA LYS A 113 4.34 -14.23 -9.52
C LYS A 113 3.55 -13.22 -10.34
N MET A 114 3.19 -12.07 -9.75
CA MET A 114 2.48 -11.01 -10.47
C MET A 114 3.30 -10.43 -11.63
N MET A 115 4.62 -10.26 -11.43
CA MET A 115 5.52 -9.81 -12.50
C MET A 115 5.60 -10.83 -13.64
N GLN A 116 5.71 -12.12 -13.29
CA GLN A 116 5.71 -13.21 -14.25
C GLN A 116 4.40 -13.27 -15.04
N GLU A 117 3.25 -13.20 -14.38
CA GLU A 117 1.94 -13.16 -15.03
C GLU A 117 1.81 -11.97 -15.99
N ARG A 118 2.31 -10.79 -15.61
CA ARG A 118 2.32 -9.62 -16.52
C ARG A 118 3.22 -9.82 -17.73
N LEU A 119 4.39 -10.44 -17.55
CA LEU A 119 5.30 -10.75 -18.66
C LEU A 119 4.73 -11.81 -19.59
N ASP A 120 4.02 -12.81 -19.05
CA ASP A 120 3.39 -13.86 -19.85
C ASP A 120 2.20 -13.32 -20.64
N ARG A 121 1.45 -12.36 -20.09
CA ARG A 121 0.38 -11.65 -20.81
C ARG A 121 0.89 -10.64 -21.84
N ASN A 122 2.17 -10.25 -21.77
CA ASN A 122 2.76 -9.27 -22.69
C ASN A 122 4.05 -9.82 -23.33
N PRO A 123 3.94 -10.59 -24.43
CA PRO A 123 5.08 -11.21 -25.09
C PRO A 123 6.08 -10.20 -25.65
N GLU A 124 5.63 -9.00 -26.07
CA GLU A 124 6.54 -7.94 -26.53
C GLU A 124 7.40 -7.39 -25.39
N MET A 125 6.80 -7.13 -24.23
CA MET A 125 7.51 -6.70 -23.03
C MET A 125 8.52 -7.77 -22.59
N LYS A 126 8.11 -9.04 -22.59
CA LYS A 126 8.99 -10.19 -22.29
C LYS A 126 10.15 -10.28 -23.27
N LYS A 127 9.91 -10.09 -24.57
CA LYS A 127 10.96 -10.09 -25.61
C LYS A 127 11.94 -8.94 -25.41
N LYS A 128 11.44 -7.71 -25.22
CA LYS A 128 12.27 -6.51 -24.99
C LYS A 128 13.10 -6.62 -23.72
N MET A 129 12.54 -7.19 -22.66
CA MET A 129 13.26 -7.44 -21.40
C MET A 129 14.39 -8.46 -21.61
N LYS A 130 14.11 -9.61 -22.24
CA LYS A 130 15.14 -10.60 -22.58
C LYS A 130 16.23 -10.02 -23.47
N GLU A 131 15.85 -9.24 -24.46
CA GLU A 131 16.80 -8.62 -25.39
C GLU A 131 17.71 -7.62 -24.68
N LYS A 132 17.17 -6.78 -23.78
CA LYS A 132 17.97 -5.86 -22.98
C LYS A 132 18.95 -6.60 -22.06
N MET A 133 18.49 -7.68 -21.44
CA MET A 133 19.31 -8.50 -20.56
C MET A 133 20.44 -9.22 -21.30
N MET A 134 20.17 -9.69 -22.53
CA MET A 134 21.18 -10.34 -23.38
C MET A 134 22.18 -9.37 -24.02
N LYS A 135 21.81 -8.10 -24.16
CA LYS A 135 22.69 -7.04 -24.70
C LYS A 135 23.67 -6.49 -23.67
N ASP A 136 23.37 -6.64 -22.37
CA ASP A 136 24.26 -6.24 -21.29
C ASP A 136 25.24 -7.38 -20.97
N PRO A 137 26.55 -7.24 -21.27
CA PRO A 137 27.53 -8.30 -21.04
C PRO A 137 27.63 -8.70 -19.57
N ALA A 138 27.53 -7.75 -18.64
CA ALA A 138 27.65 -8.01 -17.22
C ALA A 138 26.44 -8.79 -16.69
N MET A 139 25.23 -8.42 -17.11
CA MET A 139 24.04 -9.20 -16.76
C MET A 139 24.05 -10.59 -17.38
N LYS A 140 24.51 -10.71 -18.62
CA LYS A 140 24.64 -12.01 -19.30
C LYS A 140 25.62 -12.92 -18.56
N GLU A 141 26.77 -12.41 -18.15
CA GLU A 141 27.78 -13.15 -17.42
C GLU A 141 27.27 -13.59 -16.04
N ALA A 142 26.67 -12.67 -15.28
CA ALA A 142 26.08 -12.98 -13.98
C ALA A 142 24.97 -14.05 -14.09
N MET A 143 24.13 -13.99 -15.12
CA MET A 143 23.09 -14.99 -15.36
C MET A 143 23.68 -16.38 -15.68
N MET A 144 24.73 -16.42 -16.50
CA MET A 144 25.41 -17.68 -16.84
C MET A 144 26.13 -18.28 -15.63
N GLU A 145 26.75 -17.45 -14.80
CA GLU A 145 27.41 -17.87 -13.57
C GLU A 145 26.41 -18.42 -12.54
N GLU A 146 25.29 -17.71 -12.33
CA GLU A 146 24.22 -18.17 -11.43
C GLU A 146 23.64 -19.51 -11.91
N MET A 147 23.39 -19.63 -13.22
CA MET A 147 22.91 -20.87 -13.82
C MET A 147 23.90 -22.02 -13.64
N HIS A 148 25.19 -21.76 -13.86
CA HIS A 148 26.25 -22.76 -13.66
C HIS A 148 26.40 -23.17 -12.20
N SER A 149 26.29 -22.22 -11.26
CA SER A 149 26.31 -22.49 -9.82
C SER A 149 25.10 -23.34 -9.39
N LYS A 150 23.91 -23.06 -9.92
CA LYS A 150 22.70 -23.87 -9.69
C LYS A 150 22.82 -25.27 -10.28
N MET A 151 23.42 -25.42 -11.45
CA MET A 151 23.70 -26.74 -12.04
C MET A 151 24.71 -27.54 -11.22
N LYS A 152 25.77 -26.89 -10.72
CA LYS A 152 26.77 -27.54 -9.87
C LYS A 152 26.19 -27.97 -8.53
N SER A 153 25.31 -27.17 -7.94
CA SER A 153 24.69 -27.48 -6.65
C SER A 153 23.51 -28.46 -6.76
N ASN A 154 22.95 -28.64 -7.96
CA ASN A 154 21.86 -29.58 -8.23
C ASN A 154 22.14 -30.43 -9.48
N PRO A 155 22.83 -31.58 -9.33
CA PRO A 155 23.17 -32.45 -10.46
C PRO A 155 21.94 -33.05 -11.16
N GLU A 156 20.84 -33.30 -10.45
CA GLU A 156 19.59 -33.81 -11.05
C GLU A 156 18.94 -32.76 -11.98
N MET A 157 18.99 -31.48 -11.60
CA MET A 157 18.54 -30.39 -12.46
C MET A 157 19.46 -30.22 -13.68
N ALA A 158 20.77 -30.39 -13.50
CA ALA A 158 21.74 -30.32 -14.60
C ALA A 158 21.48 -31.43 -15.63
N GLU A 159 21.28 -32.67 -15.19
CA GLU A 159 20.99 -33.82 -16.04
C GLU A 159 19.69 -33.62 -16.83
N LYS A 160 18.59 -33.25 -16.16
CA LYS A 160 17.31 -32.93 -16.82
C LYS A 160 17.43 -31.83 -17.87
N MET A 161 18.30 -30.85 -17.64
CA MET A 161 18.50 -29.75 -18.58
C MET A 161 19.37 -30.15 -19.77
N MET A 162 20.40 -30.97 -19.54
CA MET A 162 21.18 -31.57 -20.64
C MET A 162 20.31 -32.48 -21.50
N ASP A 163 19.47 -33.33 -20.90
CA ASP A 163 18.58 -34.21 -21.65
C ASP A 163 17.61 -33.44 -22.54
N LYS A 164 16.99 -32.37 -22.01
CA LYS A 164 16.14 -31.47 -22.83
C LYS A 164 16.90 -30.81 -23.96
N MET A 165 18.16 -30.42 -23.72
CA MET A 165 18.99 -29.82 -24.76
C MET A 165 19.35 -30.85 -25.85
N ILE A 166 19.69 -32.07 -25.47
CA ILE A 166 19.97 -33.18 -26.40
C ILE A 166 18.72 -33.49 -27.22
N GLN A 167 17.57 -33.60 -26.58
CA GLN A 167 16.30 -33.84 -27.27
C GLN A 167 15.98 -32.72 -28.27
N PHE A 168 16.11 -31.45 -27.85
CA PHE A 168 15.90 -30.30 -28.73
C PHE A 168 16.84 -30.29 -29.95
N LEU A 169 18.09 -30.73 -29.77
CA LEU A 169 19.07 -30.86 -30.86
C LEU A 169 18.74 -32.02 -31.80
N HIS A 170 18.24 -33.15 -31.28
CA HIS A 170 17.74 -34.24 -32.12
C HIS A 170 16.52 -33.84 -32.93
N GLU A 171 15.63 -33.04 -32.35
CA GLU A 171 14.45 -32.50 -33.04
C GLU A 171 14.82 -31.37 -34.03
N ASN A 172 16.02 -30.78 -33.95
CA ASN A 172 16.53 -29.75 -34.86
C ASN A 172 17.87 -30.16 -35.51
N PRO A 173 17.84 -31.05 -36.53
CA PRO A 173 19.06 -31.61 -37.14
C PRO A 173 19.98 -30.54 -37.75
N GLU A 174 19.44 -29.46 -38.30
CA GLU A 174 20.25 -28.34 -38.81
C GLU A 174 21.08 -27.64 -37.72
N LEU A 175 20.49 -27.51 -36.52
CA LEU A 175 21.16 -26.89 -35.38
C LEU A 175 22.26 -27.82 -34.85
N MET A 176 21.99 -29.13 -34.82
CA MET A 176 22.96 -30.15 -34.44
C MET A 176 24.19 -30.13 -35.35
N GLU A 177 23.98 -30.07 -36.68
CA GLU A 177 25.08 -30.01 -37.65
C GLU A 177 25.90 -28.72 -37.52
N LYS A 178 25.25 -27.56 -37.32
CA LYS A 178 25.96 -26.29 -37.04
C LYS A 178 26.79 -26.36 -35.76
N MET A 179 26.28 -27.02 -34.72
CA MET A 179 27.00 -27.19 -33.45
C MET A 179 28.20 -28.13 -33.61
N LYS A 180 28.04 -29.27 -34.30
CA LYS A 180 29.14 -30.17 -34.63
C LYS A 180 30.21 -29.48 -35.47
N ALA A 181 29.82 -28.68 -36.45
CA ALA A 181 30.76 -27.91 -37.27
C ALA A 181 31.57 -26.91 -36.43
N LYS A 182 30.93 -26.20 -35.49
CA LYS A 182 31.63 -25.29 -34.57
C LYS A 182 32.54 -26.02 -33.59
N MET A 183 32.12 -27.18 -33.08
CA MET A 183 32.95 -28.02 -32.20
C MET A 183 34.20 -28.51 -32.93
N LYS A 184 34.06 -29.03 -34.15
CA LYS A 184 35.20 -29.44 -35.00
C LYS A 184 36.14 -28.27 -35.27
N ALA A 185 35.62 -27.13 -35.69
CA ALA A 185 36.41 -25.93 -35.93
C ALA A 185 37.10 -25.37 -34.66
N HIS A 186 36.55 -25.63 -33.47
CA HIS A 186 37.20 -25.26 -32.21
C HIS A 186 38.29 -26.26 -31.81
N GLN A 187 38.05 -27.56 -31.98
CA GLN A 187 39.04 -28.62 -31.74
C GLN A 187 40.23 -28.53 -32.70
N GLU A 188 40.01 -28.15 -33.96
CA GLU A 188 41.09 -27.92 -34.94
C GLU A 188 41.91 -26.64 -34.66
N LYS A 189 41.40 -25.75 -33.80
CA LYS A 189 42.05 -24.50 -33.39
C LYS A 189 42.76 -24.57 -32.03
N MET A 190 42.59 -25.67 -31.29
CA MET A 190 43.30 -25.96 -30.05
C MET A 190 44.43 -26.94 -30.31
#